data_AF-A0A956JW90-F1
#
_entry.id   AF-A0A956JW90-F1
#
_cell.length_a   1.000
_cell.length_b   1.000
_cell.length_c   1.000
_cell.angle_alpha   90.00
_cell.angle_beta   90.00
_cell.angle_gamma   90.00
#
_symmetry.space_group_name_H-M   'P 1'
#
loop_
_entity.id
_entity.type
_entity.pdbx_description
1 polymer ?
#
loop_
_entity_poly.entity_id
_entity_poly.type
_entity_poly.pdbx_seq_one_letter_code
_entity_poly.pdbx_strand_id
1 'polypeptide(L)'
;MSFILSACWASFPSELLQSEGGVDAPSDAARDGGGDVTGDGPRDATPPPGEGVPPSEATPPSEGPPSEGAPLADTTVDQTSCPSACINGCAGQICELDCRQQGCKCPAGWSCSTNCGTNQCRDSIDCSAGDACTVSCGTNACSGKITCGSGVCSVTCATNACSGGIECGSGRCSVSCGTNACSGGVDCSNACACSAGCGGSCSVQCPSACGGGCAPSDQCDNCSP
;
A
#
# COMPACT_ATOMS: atom_id res chain seq x y z
N MET A 1 -38.22 1.22 -1.63
CA MET A 1 -36.83 0.98 -2.03
C MET A 1 -35.96 1.72 -1.03
N SER A 2 -35.51 1.02 0.02
CA SER A 2 -34.67 1.61 1.07
C SER A 2 -33.24 1.71 0.55
N PHE A 3 -32.76 2.93 0.36
CA PHE A 3 -31.34 3.20 0.19
C PHE A 3 -30.71 3.15 1.57
N ILE A 4 -29.96 2.09 1.87
CA ILE A 4 -29.13 2.03 3.06
C ILE A 4 -27.89 2.88 2.76
N LEU A 5 -27.92 4.15 3.14
CA LEU A 5 -26.72 4.97 3.27
C LEU A 5 -25.88 4.40 4.42
N SER A 6 -25.04 3.40 4.13
CA SER A 6 -23.91 3.05 5.01
C SER A 6 -22.87 4.15 4.86
N ALA A 7 -23.05 5.22 5.63
CA ALA A 7 -22.08 6.28 5.70
C ALA A 7 -20.71 5.72 6.16
N CYS A 8 -19.64 6.26 5.60
CA CYS A 8 -18.27 5.92 5.95
C CYS A 8 -17.83 6.81 7.12
N TRP A 9 -18.32 6.53 8.34
CA TRP A 9 -17.96 7.30 9.55
C TRP A 9 -16.67 6.71 10.11
N ALA A 10 -15.58 6.98 9.41
CA ALA A 10 -14.27 6.95 10.05
C ALA A 10 -14.27 8.05 11.13
N SER A 11 -13.99 7.65 12.37
CA SER A 11 -13.70 8.59 13.45
C SER A 11 -12.43 9.35 13.10
N PHE A 12 -12.57 10.58 12.62
CA PHE A 12 -11.46 11.52 12.48
C PHE A 12 -11.10 12.06 13.88
N PRO A 13 -9.88 11.86 14.41
CA PRO A 13 -9.37 12.73 15.46
C PRO A 13 -9.17 14.12 14.84
N SER A 14 -9.85 15.13 15.39
CA SER A 14 -9.95 16.49 14.87
C SER A 14 -8.70 17.38 15.08
N GLU A 15 -7.49 16.82 15.06
CA GLU A 15 -6.32 17.50 15.65
C GLU A 15 -5.15 17.80 14.69
N LEU A 16 -5.34 17.94 13.38
CA LEU A 16 -4.28 18.44 12.49
C LEU A 16 -4.82 19.28 11.32
N LEU A 17 -5.35 20.46 11.66
CA LEU A 17 -5.58 21.57 10.73
C LEU A 17 -4.61 22.69 11.11
N GLN A 18 -3.36 22.58 10.64
CA GLN A 18 -2.40 23.68 10.54
C GLN A 18 -1.18 23.20 9.75
N SER A 19 -1.14 23.53 8.46
CA SER A 19 0.10 24.03 7.87
C SER A 19 -0.22 24.69 6.53
N GLU A 20 -0.44 26.00 6.61
CA GLU A 20 -0.38 26.93 5.50
C GLU A 20 0.96 26.76 4.77
N GLY A 21 0.95 26.60 3.45
CA GLY A 21 2.17 26.40 2.67
C GLY A 21 1.91 26.46 1.18
N GLY A 22 1.46 27.63 0.70
CA GLY A 22 1.49 27.94 -0.72
C GLY A 22 2.92 28.18 -1.19
N VAL A 23 3.26 27.65 -2.37
CA VAL A 23 4.30 28.20 -3.26
C VAL A 23 3.92 27.92 -4.72
N ASP A 24 3.59 29.01 -5.38
CA ASP A 24 3.95 29.42 -6.74
C ASP A 24 4.05 28.38 -7.88
N ALA A 25 3.13 28.55 -8.83
CA ALA A 25 3.28 28.10 -10.20
C ALA A 25 4.32 28.95 -10.95
N PRO A 26 5.14 28.34 -11.82
CA PRO A 26 5.67 29.04 -12.97
C PRO A 26 4.85 28.70 -14.22
N SER A 27 4.19 29.72 -14.75
CA SER A 27 4.01 29.87 -16.19
C SER A 27 5.39 30.10 -16.81
N ASP A 28 5.74 29.40 -17.89
CA ASP A 28 6.25 30.04 -19.11
C ASP A 28 6.76 29.06 -20.19
N ALA A 29 6.32 29.41 -21.41
CA ALA A 29 7.05 29.39 -22.67
C ALA A 29 7.55 28.07 -23.28
N ALA A 30 6.86 27.74 -24.38
CA ALA A 30 7.38 27.09 -25.56
C ALA A 30 8.83 27.50 -25.90
N ARG A 31 9.66 26.51 -26.26
CA ARG A 31 10.84 26.75 -27.09
C ARG A 31 11.11 25.57 -28.02
N ASP A 32 10.78 25.85 -29.28
CA ASP A 32 11.23 25.19 -30.51
C ASP A 32 12.77 25.23 -30.60
N GLY A 33 13.39 24.17 -31.11
CA GLY A 33 14.83 24.17 -31.37
C GLY A 33 15.45 22.78 -31.54
N GLY A 34 15.37 22.24 -32.76
CA GLY A 34 16.21 21.14 -33.20
C GLY A 34 17.70 21.53 -33.26
N GLY A 35 18.57 20.55 -33.01
CA GLY A 35 20.02 20.73 -33.08
C GLY A 35 20.72 19.38 -32.98
N ASP A 36 21.00 18.81 -34.15
CA ASP A 36 21.89 17.68 -34.39
C ASP A 36 23.33 18.07 -33.98
N VAL A 37 23.94 17.33 -33.05
CA VAL A 37 25.39 17.39 -32.82
C VAL A 37 25.91 15.98 -32.60
N THR A 38 26.42 15.41 -33.69
CA THR A 38 27.44 14.37 -33.71
C THR A 38 28.74 14.92 -33.10
N GLY A 39 29.34 14.19 -32.15
CA GLY A 39 30.54 14.65 -31.44
C GLY A 39 31.22 13.52 -30.67
N ASP A 40 32.09 12.81 -31.39
CA ASP A 40 33.05 11.81 -30.92
C ASP A 40 34.12 12.46 -30.00
N GLY A 41 34.54 11.76 -28.93
CA GLY A 41 35.79 12.07 -28.23
C GLY A 41 35.85 11.75 -26.72
N PRO A 42 36.84 10.97 -26.24
CA PRO A 42 37.01 10.66 -24.82
C PRO A 42 37.74 11.79 -24.09
N ARG A 43 37.38 12.07 -22.83
CA ARG A 43 38.18 12.95 -21.96
C ARG A 43 38.53 12.29 -20.64
N ASP A 44 39.84 12.28 -20.51
CA ASP A 44 40.72 11.81 -19.47
C ASP A 44 40.54 12.56 -18.14
N ALA A 45 41.13 11.99 -17.10
CA ALA A 45 40.94 12.24 -15.69
C ALA A 45 41.46 13.61 -15.22
N THR A 46 40.78 14.18 -14.21
CA THR A 46 41.42 15.04 -13.21
C THR A 46 40.67 14.94 -11.88
N PRO A 47 41.22 14.28 -10.84
CA PRO A 47 40.69 14.42 -9.49
C PRO A 47 41.13 15.77 -8.88
N PRO A 48 40.25 16.49 -8.17
CA PRO A 48 40.62 17.74 -7.50
C PRO A 48 41.43 17.47 -6.22
N PRO A 49 42.34 18.40 -5.83
CA PRO A 49 43.10 18.31 -4.59
C PRO A 49 42.31 18.86 -3.39
N GLY A 50 42.40 18.15 -2.27
CA GLY A 50 42.80 18.71 -0.99
C GLY A 50 41.81 19.53 -0.13
N GLU A 51 41.48 18.93 1.01
CA GLU A 51 41.60 19.50 2.38
C GLU A 51 40.66 20.65 2.81
N GLY A 52 39.67 20.26 3.61
CA GLY A 52 39.02 21.12 4.59
C GLY A 52 38.70 20.32 5.85
N VAL A 53 39.57 20.38 6.85
CA VAL A 53 39.36 19.82 8.19
C VAL A 53 38.33 20.68 8.93
N PRO A 54 37.16 20.17 9.34
CA PRO A 54 36.27 20.90 10.23
C PRO A 54 36.78 20.87 11.68
N PRO A 55 36.53 21.92 12.48
CA PRO A 55 37.04 22.06 13.84
C PRO A 55 36.41 21.07 14.83
N SER A 56 37.24 20.61 15.77
CA SER A 56 36.89 19.79 16.91
C SER A 56 35.93 20.47 17.89
N GLU A 57 34.87 19.73 18.22
CA GLU A 57 34.22 19.54 19.52
C GLU A 57 33.79 20.75 20.38
N ALA A 58 32.47 20.81 20.60
CA ALA A 58 31.92 21.12 21.91
C ALA A 58 31.07 19.92 22.37
N THR A 59 31.55 19.19 23.37
CA THR A 59 30.87 18.06 23.99
C THR A 59 29.64 18.58 24.77
N PRO A 60 28.42 18.12 24.49
CA PRO A 60 27.26 18.47 25.30
C PRO A 60 27.33 17.82 26.70
N PRO A 61 26.74 18.44 27.73
CA PRO A 61 26.73 17.90 29.08
C PRO A 61 26.00 16.55 29.12
N SER A 62 26.59 15.58 29.82
CA SER A 62 26.05 14.24 30.02
C SER A 62 24.68 14.29 30.69
N GLU A 63 23.63 14.11 29.89
CA GLU A 63 22.31 13.74 30.40
C GLU A 63 22.41 12.33 30.99
N GLY A 64 21.97 12.19 32.24
CA GLY A 64 22.03 10.93 32.98
C GLY A 64 21.31 9.78 32.26
N PRO A 65 21.64 8.52 32.60
CA PRO A 65 21.04 7.37 31.96
C PRO A 65 19.51 7.45 32.06
N PRO A 66 18.78 7.27 30.95
CA PRO A 66 17.32 7.21 31.00
C PRO A 66 16.94 6.10 31.98
N SER A 67 16.05 6.45 32.91
CA SER A 67 15.47 5.51 33.86
C SER A 67 14.99 4.29 33.11
N GLU A 68 15.46 3.11 33.52
CA GLU A 68 15.07 1.81 33.00
C GLU A 68 13.55 1.73 33.04
N GLY A 69 12.94 1.96 31.87
CA GLY A 69 11.52 1.78 31.66
C GLY A 69 11.17 0.36 32.05
N ALA A 70 10.19 0.23 32.95
CA ALA A 70 9.66 -1.06 33.35
C ALA A 70 9.46 -1.95 32.10
N PRO A 71 9.86 -3.24 32.15
CA PRO A 71 9.64 -4.13 31.02
C PRO A 71 8.16 -4.05 30.65
N LEU A 72 7.89 -3.57 29.44
CA LEU A 72 6.56 -3.62 28.85
C LEU A 72 6.12 -5.07 28.99
N ALA A 73 5.06 -5.29 29.78
CA ALA A 73 4.54 -6.61 30.03
C ALA A 73 4.34 -7.28 28.67
N ASP A 74 5.09 -8.36 28.46
CA ASP A 74 4.90 -9.29 27.36
C ASP A 74 3.47 -9.82 27.56
N THR A 75 2.50 -9.15 26.95
CA THR A 75 1.16 -9.66 26.83
C THR A 75 1.25 -10.79 25.84
N THR A 76 1.70 -11.95 26.34
CA THR A 76 1.60 -13.22 25.66
C THR A 76 0.15 -13.34 25.20
N VAL A 77 -0.06 -13.11 23.91
CA VAL A 77 -1.37 -13.26 23.29
C VAL A 77 -1.77 -14.70 23.53
N ASP A 78 -2.88 -14.88 24.23
CA ASP A 78 -3.44 -16.19 24.52
C ASP A 78 -3.77 -16.87 23.18
N GLN A 79 -2.91 -17.79 22.75
CA GLN A 79 -3.03 -18.46 21.46
C GLN A 79 -4.33 -19.27 21.33
N THR A 80 -5.02 -19.54 22.45
CA THR A 80 -6.34 -20.17 22.48
C THR A 80 -7.44 -19.29 21.88
N SER A 81 -7.19 -17.99 21.76
CA SER A 81 -8.10 -17.03 21.13
C SER A 81 -7.89 -16.90 19.62
N CYS A 82 -6.83 -17.52 19.06
CA CYS A 82 -6.56 -17.47 17.64
C CYS A 82 -7.59 -18.30 16.85
N PRO A 83 -8.20 -17.73 15.80
CA PRO A 83 -8.95 -18.51 14.83
C PRO A 83 -8.06 -19.62 14.25
N SER A 84 -8.64 -20.80 14.01
CA SER A 84 -7.90 -21.95 13.44
C SER A 84 -7.34 -21.69 12.03
N ALA A 85 -7.81 -20.64 11.36
CA ALA A 85 -7.26 -20.18 10.08
C ALA A 85 -5.88 -19.51 10.22
N CYS A 86 -5.53 -18.98 11.40
CA CYS A 86 -4.27 -18.26 11.65
C CYS A 86 -3.16 -19.25 12.01
N ILE A 87 -2.49 -19.79 11.00
CA ILE A 87 -1.52 -20.89 11.15
C ILE A 87 -0.20 -20.40 11.75
N ASN A 88 0.21 -19.16 11.46
CA ASN A 88 1.48 -18.59 11.94
C ASN A 88 1.32 -17.70 13.19
N GLY A 89 0.14 -17.76 13.83
CA GLY A 89 -0.17 -17.01 15.04
C GLY A 89 -1.12 -15.84 14.82
N CYS A 90 -1.54 -15.23 15.92
CA CYS A 90 -2.49 -14.12 15.95
C CYS A 90 -2.04 -12.94 16.83
N ALA A 91 -0.73 -12.68 16.86
CA ALA A 91 -0.15 -11.64 17.72
C ALA A 91 -0.73 -10.25 17.38
N GLY A 92 -1.14 -9.50 18.40
CA GLY A 92 -1.66 -8.13 18.22
C GLY A 92 -2.93 -8.02 17.37
N GLN A 93 -3.79 -9.05 17.35
CA GLN A 93 -4.98 -9.15 16.49
C GLN A 93 -4.70 -9.26 14.98
N ILE A 94 -3.46 -9.58 14.60
CA ILE A 94 -3.09 -9.86 13.22
C ILE A 94 -3.05 -11.37 13.01
N CYS A 95 -4.03 -11.91 12.30
CA CYS A 95 -4.09 -13.28 11.82
C CYS A 95 -3.14 -13.46 10.64
N GLU A 96 -2.04 -14.18 10.84
CA GLU A 96 -1.13 -14.52 9.75
C GLU A 96 -1.58 -15.82 9.06
N LEU A 97 -1.97 -15.70 7.79
CA LEU A 97 -2.52 -16.78 6.97
C LEU A 97 -1.43 -17.41 6.10
N ASP A 98 -1.33 -18.75 6.11
CA ASP A 98 -0.52 -19.50 5.14
C ASP A 98 -1.40 -20.00 3.99
N CYS A 99 -1.39 -19.25 2.89
CA CYS A 99 -2.20 -19.51 1.70
C CYS A 99 -1.43 -20.22 0.59
N ARG A 100 -0.28 -20.83 0.89
CA ARG A 100 0.62 -21.39 -0.13
C ARG A 100 -0.05 -22.46 -0.99
N GLN A 101 -0.82 -23.34 -0.35
CA GLN A 101 -1.37 -24.55 -0.99
C GLN A 101 -2.86 -24.47 -1.35
N GLN A 102 -3.59 -23.49 -0.79
CA GLN A 102 -5.03 -23.39 -0.98
C GLN A 102 -5.53 -21.95 -0.76
N GLY A 103 -6.76 -21.69 -1.19
CA GLY A 103 -7.43 -20.41 -0.96
C GLY A 103 -7.62 -20.14 0.53
N CYS A 104 -7.49 -18.88 0.92
CA CYS A 104 -7.62 -18.45 2.30
C CYS A 104 -8.85 -17.59 2.49
N LYS A 105 -9.45 -17.71 3.68
CA LYS A 105 -10.51 -16.82 4.12
C LYS A 105 -10.17 -16.19 5.45
N CYS A 106 -10.26 -14.86 5.50
CA CYS A 106 -10.09 -14.11 6.73
C CYS A 106 -11.23 -14.39 7.71
N PRO A 107 -10.92 -14.66 8.98
CA PRO A 107 -11.93 -14.73 10.03
C PRO A 107 -12.53 -13.35 10.27
N ALA A 108 -13.82 -13.34 10.65
CA ALA A 108 -14.54 -12.10 10.91
C ALA A 108 -13.98 -11.38 12.15
N GLY A 109 -13.78 -10.07 12.06
CA GLY A 109 -13.30 -9.26 13.19
C GLY A 109 -11.78 -9.25 13.40
N TRP A 110 -11.00 -9.77 12.45
CA TRP A 110 -9.54 -9.86 12.55
C TRP A 110 -8.84 -9.11 11.42
N SER A 111 -7.63 -8.63 11.71
CA SER A 111 -6.72 -8.11 10.70
C SER A 111 -5.94 -9.28 10.10
N CYS A 112 -5.99 -9.48 8.79
CA CYS A 112 -5.22 -10.54 8.13
C CYS A 112 -3.95 -10.02 7.51
N SER A 113 -2.90 -10.82 7.59
CA SER A 113 -1.69 -10.64 6.80
C SER A 113 -1.36 -11.93 6.06
N THR A 114 -1.16 -11.83 4.75
CA THR A 114 -0.77 -12.95 3.90
C THR A 114 0.44 -12.56 3.07
N ASN A 115 1.50 -13.36 3.15
CA ASN A 115 2.68 -13.22 2.31
C ASN A 115 2.83 -14.42 1.37
N CYS A 116 2.43 -14.20 0.12
CA CYS A 116 2.50 -15.17 -0.95
C CYS A 116 3.84 -15.03 -1.67
N GLY A 117 4.74 -15.99 -1.46
CA GLY A 117 5.99 -16.07 -2.21
C GLY A 117 5.79 -16.33 -3.71
N THR A 118 6.89 -16.54 -4.44
CA THR A 118 6.85 -16.82 -5.88
C THR A 118 6.03 -18.07 -6.19
N ASN A 119 5.10 -18.00 -7.15
CA ASN A 119 4.18 -19.07 -7.55
C ASN A 119 3.22 -19.59 -6.46
N GLN A 120 3.05 -18.88 -5.35
CA GLN A 120 2.18 -19.28 -4.23
C GLN A 120 0.77 -18.68 -4.34
N CYS A 121 -0.15 -19.16 -3.50
CA CYS A 121 -1.51 -18.62 -3.37
C CYS A 121 -2.24 -18.62 -4.71
N ARG A 122 -2.29 -19.78 -5.36
CA ARG A 122 -2.86 -19.87 -6.70
C ARG A 122 -4.37 -19.77 -6.72
N ASP A 123 -4.99 -20.06 -5.60
CA ASP A 123 -6.42 -19.93 -5.36
C ASP A 123 -6.80 -18.53 -4.88
N SER A 124 -8.10 -18.32 -4.70
CA SER A 124 -8.66 -17.04 -4.27
C SER A 124 -8.34 -16.73 -2.80
N ILE A 125 -8.15 -15.43 -2.51
CA ILE A 125 -7.97 -14.90 -1.16
C ILE A 125 -9.22 -14.08 -0.82
N ASP A 126 -9.99 -14.55 0.14
CA ASP A 126 -11.24 -13.93 0.58
C ASP A 126 -11.04 -13.19 1.91
N CYS A 127 -10.88 -11.87 1.82
CA CYS A 127 -10.80 -10.95 2.93
C CYS A 127 -12.14 -10.27 3.26
N SER A 128 -13.26 -10.74 2.71
CA SER A 128 -14.56 -10.07 2.83
C SER A 128 -15.06 -9.90 4.27
N ALA A 129 -14.67 -10.81 5.17
CA ALA A 129 -15.09 -10.80 6.57
C ALA A 129 -14.11 -10.08 7.51
N GLY A 130 -12.86 -9.82 7.09
CA GLY A 130 -11.83 -9.22 7.94
C GLY A 130 -12.01 -7.71 8.15
N ASP A 131 -11.48 -7.19 9.25
CA ASP A 131 -11.43 -5.74 9.55
C ASP A 131 -10.31 -5.02 8.79
N ALA A 132 -9.20 -5.72 8.58
CA ALA A 132 -8.12 -5.27 7.71
C ALA A 132 -7.52 -6.47 7.00
N CYS A 133 -6.97 -6.26 5.81
CA CYS A 133 -6.35 -7.31 5.03
C CYS A 133 -5.14 -6.75 4.29
N THR A 134 -3.98 -7.31 4.57
CA THR A 134 -2.72 -7.02 3.88
C THR A 134 -2.32 -8.26 3.09
N VAL A 135 -2.27 -8.14 1.76
CA VAL A 135 -1.88 -9.22 0.85
C VAL A 135 -0.63 -8.81 0.09
N SER A 136 0.45 -9.55 0.27
CA SER A 136 1.69 -9.38 -0.49
C SER A 136 1.87 -10.56 -1.43
N CYS A 137 1.82 -10.31 -2.73
CA CYS A 137 1.93 -11.31 -3.78
C CYS A 137 3.26 -11.15 -4.51
N GLY A 138 4.14 -12.15 -4.38
CA GLY A 138 5.38 -12.26 -5.13
C GLY A 138 5.15 -12.58 -6.60
N THR A 139 6.24 -12.82 -7.34
CA THR A 139 6.20 -13.06 -8.79
C THR A 139 5.32 -14.27 -9.14
N ASN A 140 4.41 -14.11 -10.12
CA ASN A 140 3.43 -15.13 -10.52
C ASN A 140 2.59 -15.69 -9.35
N ALA A 141 2.42 -14.94 -8.27
CA ALA A 141 1.60 -15.34 -7.12
C ALA A 141 0.17 -14.78 -7.22
N CYS A 142 -0.73 -15.28 -6.39
CA CYS A 142 -2.10 -14.77 -6.31
C CYS A 142 -2.81 -14.84 -7.66
N SER A 143 -2.74 -15.99 -8.34
CA SER A 143 -3.41 -16.13 -9.64
C SER A 143 -4.93 -16.15 -9.52
N GLY A 144 -5.45 -16.47 -8.35
CA GLY A 144 -6.87 -16.39 -8.01
C GLY A 144 -7.33 -14.95 -7.76
N LYS A 145 -8.63 -14.80 -7.52
CA LYS A 145 -9.25 -13.52 -7.24
C LYS A 145 -8.99 -13.10 -5.79
N ILE A 146 -8.63 -11.85 -5.56
CA ILE A 146 -8.52 -11.27 -4.22
C ILE A 146 -9.80 -10.47 -3.96
N THR A 147 -10.54 -10.81 -2.90
CA THR A 147 -11.80 -10.14 -2.53
C THR A 147 -11.63 -9.43 -1.21
N CYS A 148 -11.71 -8.11 -1.20
CA CYS A 148 -11.64 -7.29 0.00
C CYS A 148 -13.03 -7.07 0.61
N GLY A 149 -13.10 -6.84 1.93
CA GLY A 149 -14.34 -6.56 2.65
C GLY A 149 -14.64 -5.08 2.86
N SER A 150 -15.33 -4.79 3.95
CA SER A 150 -15.59 -3.42 4.43
C SER A 150 -14.38 -2.79 5.14
N GLY A 151 -13.39 -3.61 5.47
CA GLY A 151 -12.16 -3.20 6.15
C GLY A 151 -11.14 -2.47 5.27
N VAL A 152 -10.00 -2.11 5.87
CA VAL A 152 -8.85 -1.57 5.11
C VAL A 152 -8.18 -2.71 4.36
N CYS A 153 -8.10 -2.61 3.03
CA CYS A 153 -7.45 -3.60 2.18
C CYS A 153 -6.19 -3.01 1.54
N SER A 154 -5.06 -3.66 1.72
CA SER A 154 -3.78 -3.32 1.08
C SER A 154 -3.26 -4.52 0.30
N VAL A 155 -3.18 -4.39 -1.02
CA VAL A 155 -2.77 -5.46 -1.93
C VAL A 155 -1.54 -5.00 -2.70
N THR A 156 -0.44 -5.71 -2.55
CA THR A 156 0.80 -5.48 -3.30
C THR A 156 1.07 -6.67 -4.20
N CYS A 157 1.14 -6.42 -5.50
CA CYS A 157 1.32 -7.44 -6.53
C CYS A 157 2.64 -7.19 -7.25
N ALA A 158 3.57 -8.15 -7.18
CA ALA A 158 4.81 -8.12 -7.96
C ALA A 158 4.53 -8.50 -9.43
N THR A 159 5.59 -8.73 -10.21
CA THR A 159 5.50 -9.02 -11.65
C THR A 159 4.61 -10.24 -11.94
N ASN A 160 3.68 -10.08 -12.89
CA ASN A 160 2.67 -11.09 -13.28
C ASN A 160 1.82 -11.66 -12.12
N ALA A 161 1.74 -10.95 -10.99
CA ALA A 161 0.93 -11.38 -9.84
C ALA A 161 -0.51 -10.86 -9.97
N CYS A 162 -1.41 -11.42 -9.16
CA CYS A 162 -2.80 -10.95 -9.07
C CYS A 162 -3.56 -11.05 -10.40
N SER A 163 -3.26 -12.09 -11.20
CA SER A 163 -3.83 -12.25 -12.54
C SER A 163 -5.35 -12.48 -12.53
N GLY A 164 -5.90 -12.98 -11.42
CA GLY A 164 -7.33 -13.21 -11.22
C GLY A 164 -8.14 -11.96 -10.92
N GLY A 165 -7.47 -10.81 -10.75
CA GLY A 165 -8.09 -9.53 -10.45
C GLY A 165 -8.35 -9.32 -8.96
N ILE A 166 -8.64 -8.07 -8.63
CA ILE A 166 -8.84 -7.60 -7.26
C ILE A 166 -10.22 -6.95 -7.20
N GLU A 167 -11.08 -7.45 -6.31
CA GLU A 167 -12.37 -6.84 -6.02
C GLU A 167 -12.29 -6.12 -4.69
N CYS A 168 -12.27 -4.80 -4.74
CA CYS A 168 -12.36 -3.96 -3.57
C CYS A 168 -13.82 -3.95 -3.08
N GLY A 169 -14.02 -4.31 -1.81
CA GLY A 169 -15.31 -4.23 -1.14
C GLY A 169 -15.69 -2.79 -0.79
N SER A 170 -16.49 -2.58 0.25
CA SER A 170 -16.96 -1.26 0.64
C SER A 170 -15.95 -0.40 1.42
N GLY A 171 -14.82 -0.98 1.82
CA GLY A 171 -13.79 -0.31 2.60
C GLY A 171 -12.80 0.50 1.77
N ARG A 172 -11.74 0.99 2.44
CA ARG A 172 -10.60 1.64 1.79
C ARG A 172 -9.72 0.58 1.14
N CYS A 173 -9.45 0.72 -0.14
CA CYS A 173 -8.66 -0.23 -0.92
C CYS A 173 -7.41 0.45 -1.47
N SER A 174 -6.23 -0.10 -1.18
CA SER A 174 -4.95 0.33 -1.73
C SER A 174 -4.33 -0.83 -2.48
N VAL A 175 -4.09 -0.65 -3.78
CA VAL A 175 -3.60 -1.66 -4.69
C VAL A 175 -2.36 -1.14 -5.39
N SER A 176 -1.26 -1.88 -5.30
CA SER A 176 -0.01 -1.58 -6.00
C SER A 176 0.35 -2.75 -6.91
N CYS A 177 0.22 -2.55 -8.21
CA CYS A 177 0.47 -3.52 -9.25
C CYS A 177 1.83 -3.26 -9.91
N GLY A 178 2.73 -4.24 -9.85
CA GLY A 178 3.97 -4.25 -10.60
C GLY A 178 3.76 -4.46 -12.10
N THR A 179 4.86 -4.71 -12.83
CA THR A 179 4.82 -4.92 -14.27
C THR A 179 3.97 -6.13 -14.66
N ASN A 180 3.00 -5.95 -15.56
CA ASN A 180 2.04 -6.98 -15.99
C ASN A 180 1.25 -7.63 -14.84
N ALA A 181 1.24 -7.01 -13.66
CA ALA A 181 0.42 -7.45 -12.54
C ALA A 181 -1.02 -6.97 -12.71
N CYS A 182 -1.94 -7.59 -11.98
CA CYS A 182 -3.35 -7.19 -11.96
C CYS A 182 -3.99 -7.21 -13.35
N SER A 183 -3.61 -8.19 -14.19
CA SER A 183 -4.15 -8.34 -15.55
C SER A 183 -5.65 -8.63 -15.57
N GLY A 184 -6.19 -9.21 -14.48
CA GLY A 184 -7.63 -9.40 -14.27
C GLY A 184 -8.38 -8.12 -13.90
N GLY A 185 -7.65 -7.01 -13.70
CA GLY A 185 -8.19 -5.71 -13.33
C GLY A 185 -8.35 -5.50 -11.83
N VAL A 186 -8.65 -4.26 -11.47
CA VAL A 186 -8.94 -3.80 -10.11
C VAL A 186 -10.34 -3.20 -10.13
N ASP A 187 -11.29 -3.87 -9.50
CA ASP A 187 -12.67 -3.39 -9.36
C ASP A 187 -12.82 -2.62 -8.05
N CYS A 188 -12.92 -1.30 -8.17
CA CYS A 188 -13.14 -0.38 -7.07
C CYS A 188 -14.58 0.14 -6.99
N SER A 189 -15.52 -0.41 -7.78
CA SER A 189 -16.87 0.15 -7.94
C SER A 189 -17.66 0.30 -6.63
N ASN A 190 -17.34 -0.52 -5.62
CA ASN A 190 -18.00 -0.52 -4.33
C ASN A 190 -17.18 0.17 -3.22
N ALA A 191 -15.91 0.52 -3.49
CA ALA A 191 -14.99 1.03 -2.48
C ALA A 191 -15.33 2.47 -2.09
N CYS A 192 -15.28 2.76 -0.78
CA CYS A 192 -15.44 4.14 -0.30
C CYS A 192 -14.23 5.02 -0.65
N ALA A 193 -13.05 4.41 -0.77
CA ALA A 193 -11.82 5.03 -1.24
C ALA A 193 -10.98 3.96 -1.92
N CYS A 194 -10.41 4.27 -3.08
CA CYS A 194 -9.58 3.34 -3.83
C CYS A 194 -8.32 4.03 -4.35
N SER A 195 -7.16 3.43 -4.15
CA SER A 195 -5.92 3.87 -4.77
C SER A 195 -5.35 2.68 -5.51
N ALA A 196 -5.27 2.75 -6.84
CA ALA A 196 -4.72 1.68 -7.66
C ALA A 196 -3.56 2.21 -8.50
N GLY A 197 -2.34 1.87 -8.10
CA GLY A 197 -1.13 2.16 -8.86
C GLY A 197 -0.77 1.00 -9.78
N CYS A 198 -0.57 1.25 -11.07
CA CYS A 198 -0.21 0.21 -12.03
C CYS A 198 1.09 0.53 -12.77
N GLY A 199 2.09 -0.33 -12.59
CA GLY A 199 3.36 -0.29 -13.31
C GLY A 199 3.30 -0.80 -14.76
N GLY A 200 2.11 -0.82 -15.37
CA GLY A 200 1.84 -1.35 -16.70
C GLY A 200 0.36 -1.22 -17.09
N SER A 201 -0.08 -1.96 -18.10
CA SER A 201 -1.47 -1.99 -18.55
C SER A 201 -2.34 -2.85 -17.63
N CYS A 202 -3.00 -2.22 -16.66
CA CYS A 202 -4.06 -2.80 -15.84
C CYS A 202 -5.40 -2.11 -16.16
N SER A 203 -6.52 -2.79 -15.92
CA SER A 203 -7.84 -2.20 -16.03
C SER A 203 -8.35 -1.84 -14.64
N VAL A 204 -8.53 -0.55 -14.34
CA VAL A 204 -9.12 -0.10 -13.06
C VAL A 204 -10.56 0.31 -13.33
N GLN A 205 -11.52 -0.33 -12.65
CA GLN A 205 -12.92 0.06 -12.68
C GLN A 205 -13.24 0.90 -11.44
N CYS A 206 -13.69 2.12 -11.66
CA CYS A 206 -13.94 3.10 -10.62
C CYS A 206 -15.45 3.22 -10.36
N PRO A 207 -15.88 3.59 -9.14
CA PRO A 207 -17.25 3.99 -8.91
C PRO A 207 -17.62 5.15 -9.84
N SER A 208 -18.84 5.12 -10.38
CA SER A 208 -19.40 6.23 -11.17
C SER A 208 -19.50 7.53 -10.37
N ALA A 209 -19.50 7.46 -9.04
CA ALA A 209 -19.49 8.59 -8.13
C ALA A 209 -18.12 9.31 -8.06
N CYS A 210 -17.02 8.65 -8.42
CA CYS A 210 -15.71 9.30 -8.52
C CYS A 210 -15.65 10.01 -9.88
N GLY A 211 -16.23 11.21 -9.93
CA GLY A 211 -16.60 11.98 -11.14
C GLY A 211 -15.48 12.41 -12.10
N GLY A 212 -14.32 11.76 -12.07
CA GLY A 212 -13.17 12.04 -12.96
C GLY A 212 -12.39 10.82 -13.45
N GLY A 213 -12.75 9.61 -13.03
CA GLY A 213 -11.97 8.39 -13.32
C GLY A 213 -10.73 8.25 -12.43
N CYS A 214 -10.38 7.02 -12.07
CA CYS A 214 -9.11 6.72 -11.41
C CYS A 214 -8.03 6.77 -12.48
N ALA A 215 -7.13 7.76 -12.46
CA ALA A 215 -5.91 7.61 -13.24
C ALA A 215 -5.01 6.58 -12.51
N PRO A 216 -4.16 5.82 -13.23
CA PRO A 216 -3.22 4.84 -12.65
C PRO A 216 -2.14 5.44 -11.72
N SER A 217 -2.25 6.73 -11.40
CA SER A 217 -1.39 7.51 -10.51
C SER A 217 -2.17 8.53 -9.66
N ASP A 218 -3.46 8.75 -9.94
CA ASP A 218 -4.32 9.61 -9.13
C ASP A 218 -5.06 8.71 -8.14
N GLN A 219 -4.60 8.76 -6.90
CA GLN A 219 -5.31 8.24 -5.74
C GLN A 219 -6.77 8.74 -5.83
N CYS A 220 -7.77 7.85 -5.73
CA CYS A 220 -9.17 8.29 -5.58
C CYS A 220 -9.36 8.81 -4.15
N ASP A 221 -8.69 9.90 -3.83
CA ASP A 221 -8.68 10.53 -2.51
C ASP A 221 -9.98 11.27 -2.22
N ASN A 222 -10.94 11.29 -3.15
CA ASN A 222 -12.25 11.89 -2.91
C ASN A 222 -13.35 11.18 -3.70
N CYS A 223 -13.73 9.99 -3.29
CA CYS A 223 -15.08 9.49 -3.56
C CYS A 223 -15.98 9.96 -2.40
N SER A 224 -16.21 11.27 -2.36
CA SER A 224 -17.29 11.84 -1.54
C SER A 224 -18.61 11.63 -2.30
N PRO A 225 -19.67 11.12 -1.66
CA PRO A 225 -20.97 10.94 -2.31
C PRO A 225 -21.62 12.25 -2.76
#